data_AF-A0AAD7HAE8-F1
#
_entry.id   AF-A0AAD7HAE8-F1
#
_cell.length_a   1.000
_cell.length_b   1.000
_cell.length_c   1.000
_cell.angle_alpha   90.00
_cell.angle_beta   90.00
_cell.angle_gamma   90.00
#
_symmetry.space_group_name_H-M   'P 1'
#
loop_
_entity.id
_entity.type
_entity.pdbx_description
1 polymer ?
#
loop_
_entity_poly.entity_id
_entity_poly.type
_entity_poly.pdbx_seq_one_letter_code
_entity_poly.pdbx_strand_id
1 'polypeptide(L)'
;MEAALRRSRSCPLSVELRCYRLETTPLFETIIAHRARWQHLRLFVLVANLAAIEGPFPLLRSLTTTVWISTIEDARRRSTAFRASPLLHRVAIAQYEEVFHDMLPWSQLTVLLIQSMQIKQCMTILALAPLLVYCDVTFSRHEEGVDTEDDMPRSHIALAHIKHLKLRGPRQLLNPLSVLSLPALQRLHINEASLNQTPSRRYLTGVRALGRFASGSLHFLALITPQRYPQSCSALLSANPSPLAFCILDRAQRPRISTKVIGRRRRRRR
;
A
#
# COMPACT_ATOMS: atom_id res chain seq x y z
N MET A 1 22.72 16.65 3.31
CA MET A 1 22.06 15.33 3.42
C MET A 1 23.08 14.20 3.54
N GLU A 2 24.08 14.13 2.66
CA GLU A 2 25.13 13.11 2.68
C GLU A 2 25.81 12.94 4.06
N ALA A 3 26.18 14.03 4.73
CA ALA A 3 26.75 13.98 6.08
C ALA A 3 25.81 13.32 7.12
N ALA A 4 24.50 13.42 6.98
CA ALA A 4 23.54 12.74 7.85
C ALA A 4 23.46 11.23 7.52
N LEU A 5 23.46 10.86 6.24
CA LEU A 5 23.44 9.48 5.79
C LEU A 5 24.74 8.73 6.15
N ARG A 6 25.89 9.41 6.09
CA ARG A 6 27.17 8.88 6.57
C ARG A 6 27.19 8.70 8.09
N ARG A 7 26.65 9.66 8.85
CA ARG A 7 26.58 9.58 10.33
C ARG A 7 25.70 8.43 10.83
N SER A 8 24.65 8.07 10.12
CA SER A 8 23.79 6.94 10.48
C SER A 8 24.43 5.56 10.18
N ARG A 9 25.63 5.52 9.59
CA ARG A 9 26.44 4.30 9.41
C ARG A 9 25.65 3.10 8.85
N SER A 10 25.50 2.05 9.65
CA SER A 10 24.82 0.79 9.29
C SER A 10 23.35 0.76 9.72
N CYS A 11 22.80 1.86 10.26
CA CYS A 11 21.41 1.90 10.68
C CYS A 11 20.48 1.68 9.46
N PRO A 12 19.49 0.78 9.56
CA PRO A 12 18.45 0.63 8.55
C PRO A 12 17.69 1.94 8.32
N LEU A 13 17.26 2.17 7.09
CA LEU A 13 16.63 3.42 6.66
C LEU A 13 15.17 3.21 6.26
N SER A 14 14.33 4.19 6.61
CA SER A 14 13.00 4.37 6.04
C SER A 14 13.03 5.54 5.08
N VAL A 15 12.71 5.29 3.82
CA VAL A 15 12.84 6.28 2.74
C VAL A 15 11.47 6.51 2.10
N GLU A 16 11.14 7.79 1.90
CA GLU A 16 9.99 8.20 1.11
C GLU A 16 10.47 9.06 -0.06
N LEU A 17 10.21 8.58 -1.29
CA LEU A 17 10.59 9.21 -2.54
C LEU A 17 9.32 9.69 -3.24
N ARG A 18 9.18 11.01 -3.39
CA ARG A 18 8.10 11.66 -4.15
C ARG A 18 8.69 12.36 -5.36
N CYS A 19 8.76 11.65 -6.48
CA CYS A 19 9.46 12.13 -7.67
C CYS A 19 8.63 11.86 -8.93
N TYR A 20 8.01 12.91 -9.48
CA TYR A 20 7.33 12.84 -10.77
C TYR A 20 8.32 12.68 -11.93
N ARG A 21 9.55 13.18 -11.77
CA ARG A 21 10.66 12.97 -12.69
C ARG A 21 11.88 12.57 -11.88
N LEU A 22 12.33 11.33 -12.02
CA LEU A 22 13.64 10.91 -11.55
C LEU A 22 14.65 11.25 -12.65
N GLU A 23 14.86 12.54 -12.85
CA GLU A 23 16.12 12.97 -13.43
C GLU A 23 17.21 12.58 -12.43
N THR A 24 18.36 12.09 -12.93
CA THR A 24 19.52 11.68 -12.14
C THR A 24 20.14 12.92 -11.47
N THR A 25 19.42 13.44 -10.47
CA THR A 25 19.91 14.54 -9.65
C THR A 25 20.99 14.00 -8.72
N PRO A 26 22.04 14.79 -8.41
CA PRO A 26 23.07 14.38 -7.46
C PRO A 26 22.49 13.92 -6.11
N LEU A 27 21.35 14.50 -5.73
CA LEU A 27 20.63 14.16 -4.52
C LEU A 27 20.01 12.75 -4.59
N PHE A 28 19.38 12.39 -5.72
CA PHE A 28 18.82 11.06 -5.93
C PHE A 28 19.92 9.98 -5.94
N GLU A 29 21.01 10.23 -6.66
CA GLU A 29 22.18 9.34 -6.68
C GLU A 29 22.72 9.10 -5.27
N THR A 30 22.82 10.17 -4.46
CA THR A 30 23.24 10.07 -3.06
C THR A 30 22.30 9.18 -2.24
N ILE A 31 20.99 9.24 -2.47
CA ILE A 31 20.00 8.42 -1.75
C ILE A 31 20.10 6.95 -2.19
N ILE A 32 20.18 6.71 -3.51
CA ILE A 32 20.25 5.37 -4.10
C ILE A 32 21.52 4.63 -3.73
N ALA A 33 22.65 5.34 -3.59
CA ALA A 33 23.90 4.77 -3.09
C ALA A 33 23.75 4.06 -1.72
N HIS A 34 22.71 4.38 -0.95
CA HIS A 34 22.41 3.75 0.34
C HIS A 34 21.28 2.71 0.29
N ARG A 35 20.82 2.25 -0.88
CA ARG A 35 19.69 1.30 -1.04
C ARG A 35 19.85 -0.02 -0.28
N ALA A 36 21.09 -0.47 -0.07
CA ALA A 36 21.38 -1.67 0.70
C ALA A 36 20.89 -1.60 2.15
N ARG A 37 20.65 -0.39 2.67
CA ARG A 37 20.19 -0.13 4.05
C ARG A 37 18.68 0.07 4.14
N TRP A 38 17.96 0.13 3.03
CA TRP A 38 16.55 0.47 3.04
C TRP A 38 15.72 -0.69 3.59
N GLN A 39 14.91 -0.41 4.60
CA GLN A 39 14.03 -1.38 5.24
C GLN A 39 12.57 -1.11 4.90
N HIS A 40 12.21 0.16 4.80
CA HIS A 40 10.87 0.61 4.44
C HIS A 40 10.98 1.63 3.31
N LEU A 41 10.35 1.35 2.18
CA LEU A 41 10.32 2.25 1.04
C LEU A 41 8.89 2.68 0.75
N ARG A 42 8.68 4.00 0.64
CA ARG A 42 7.48 4.62 0.11
C ARG A 42 7.83 5.31 -1.20
N LEU A 43 7.20 4.91 -2.28
CA LEU A 43 7.55 5.34 -3.63
C LEU A 43 6.34 5.97 -4.32
N PHE A 44 6.52 7.17 -4.85
CA PHE A 44 5.52 7.88 -5.64
C PHE A 44 6.21 8.35 -6.92
N VAL A 45 6.13 7.55 -7.99
CA VAL A 45 6.93 7.75 -9.22
C VAL A 45 6.18 7.35 -10.49
N LEU A 46 6.66 7.80 -11.65
CA LEU A 46 6.24 7.27 -12.95
C LEU A 46 6.87 5.88 -13.20
N VAL A 47 6.19 4.99 -13.94
CA VAL A 47 6.75 3.69 -14.36
C VAL A 47 8.11 3.84 -15.04
N ALA A 48 8.24 4.85 -15.92
CA ALA A 48 9.48 5.14 -16.64
C ALA A 48 10.70 5.31 -15.72
N ASN A 49 10.47 5.73 -14.48
CA ASN A 49 11.51 5.99 -13.50
C ASN A 49 11.91 4.76 -12.67
N LEU A 50 11.20 3.63 -12.78
CA LEU A 50 11.50 2.43 -12.00
C LEU A 50 12.86 1.82 -12.34
N ALA A 51 13.31 1.97 -13.59
CA ALA A 51 14.65 1.54 -14.00
C ALA A 51 15.77 2.23 -13.20
N ALA A 52 15.57 3.50 -12.83
CA ALA A 52 16.55 4.27 -12.07
C ALA A 52 16.74 3.79 -10.62
N ILE A 53 15.81 2.99 -10.11
CA ILE A 53 15.90 2.39 -8.78
C ILE A 53 16.22 0.88 -8.82
N GLU A 54 16.62 0.34 -9.97
CA GLU A 54 16.99 -1.08 -10.05
C GLU A 54 18.24 -1.42 -9.23
N GLY A 55 18.25 -2.64 -8.71
CA GLY A 55 19.36 -3.19 -7.94
C GLY A 55 18.90 -4.02 -6.74
N PRO A 56 19.85 -4.55 -5.96
CA PRO A 56 19.53 -5.36 -4.80
C PRO A 56 19.05 -4.50 -3.63
N PHE A 57 18.01 -4.98 -2.95
CA PHE A 57 17.46 -4.39 -1.73
C PHE A 57 17.48 -5.41 -0.58
N PRO A 58 18.68 -5.80 -0.08
CA PRO A 58 18.84 -6.92 0.84
C PRO A 58 18.09 -6.77 2.17
N LEU A 59 17.86 -5.53 2.64
CA LEU A 59 17.18 -5.26 3.90
C LEU A 59 15.71 -4.83 3.75
N LEU A 60 15.20 -4.73 2.53
CA LEU A 60 13.87 -4.18 2.27
C LEU A 60 12.80 -5.15 2.74
N ARG A 61 11.97 -4.68 3.68
CA ARG A 61 10.90 -5.46 4.32
C ARG A 61 9.51 -5.03 3.92
N SER A 62 9.34 -3.73 3.69
CA SER A 62 8.06 -3.13 3.35
C SER A 62 8.20 -2.17 2.18
N LEU A 63 7.33 -2.35 1.19
CA LEU A 63 7.17 -1.44 0.07
C LEU A 63 5.75 -0.85 0.09
N THR A 64 5.65 0.45 -0.08
CA THR A 64 4.40 1.14 -0.40
C THR A 64 4.63 1.94 -1.65
N THR A 65 3.78 1.79 -2.65
CA THR A 65 4.03 2.39 -3.95
C THR A 65 2.77 2.90 -4.62
N THR A 66 2.91 4.05 -5.25
CA THR A 66 1.96 4.63 -6.19
C THR A 66 2.73 4.87 -7.47
N VAL A 67 2.43 4.07 -8.48
CA VAL A 67 3.11 4.15 -9.78
C VAL A 67 2.12 4.69 -10.79
N TRP A 68 2.52 5.74 -11.50
CA TRP A 68 1.69 6.32 -12.56
C TRP A 68 2.25 5.95 -13.93
N ILE A 69 1.34 5.65 -14.85
CA ILE A 69 1.65 5.40 -16.26
C ILE A 69 1.42 6.71 -17.01
N SER A 70 2.46 7.23 -17.66
CA SER A 70 2.36 8.42 -18.52
C SER A 70 2.02 8.09 -19.95
N THR A 71 2.47 6.94 -20.46
CA THR A 71 2.31 6.52 -21.86
C THR A 71 1.97 5.03 -21.97
N ILE A 72 1.40 4.62 -23.10
CA ILE A 72 1.13 3.20 -23.38
C ILE A 72 2.43 2.39 -23.41
N GLU A 73 3.53 2.98 -23.89
CA GLU A 73 4.85 2.33 -23.88
C GLU A 73 5.33 2.07 -22.47
N ASP A 74 5.11 3.01 -21.54
CA ASP A 74 5.43 2.82 -20.12
C ASP A 74 4.66 1.65 -19.53
N ALA A 75 3.39 1.46 -19.90
CA ALA A 75 2.59 0.32 -19.44
C ALA A 75 3.19 -1.04 -19.86
N ARG A 76 3.89 -1.07 -21.01
CA ARG A 76 4.53 -2.28 -21.53
C ARG A 76 5.94 -2.51 -20.96
N ARG A 77 6.53 -1.51 -20.30
CA ARG A 77 7.87 -1.65 -19.71
C ARG A 77 7.79 -2.59 -18.52
N ARG A 78 8.49 -3.72 -18.62
CA ARG A 78 8.74 -4.59 -17.48
C ARG A 78 9.86 -4.02 -16.64
N SER A 79 9.70 -4.05 -15.32
CA SER A 79 10.77 -3.73 -14.38
C SER A 79 10.96 -4.88 -13.42
N THR A 80 12.19 -5.09 -12.97
CA THR A 80 12.53 -6.13 -11.98
C THR A 80 13.07 -5.53 -10.68
N ALA A 81 12.87 -4.22 -10.47
CA ALA A 81 13.51 -3.44 -9.42
C ALA A 81 13.50 -4.09 -8.03
N PHE A 82 12.38 -4.71 -7.62
CA PHE A 82 12.25 -5.30 -6.29
C PHE A 82 12.38 -6.82 -6.26
N ARG A 83 12.63 -7.47 -7.39
CA ARG A 83 12.72 -8.94 -7.48
C ARG A 83 13.84 -9.49 -6.60
N ALA A 84 14.95 -8.75 -6.48
CA ALA A 84 16.10 -9.08 -5.63
C ALA A 84 15.99 -8.52 -4.20
N SER A 85 14.81 -8.68 -3.56
CA SER A 85 14.54 -8.19 -2.19
C SER A 85 14.15 -9.35 -1.26
N PRO A 86 15.09 -10.17 -0.77
CA PRO A 86 14.79 -11.45 -0.09
C PRO A 86 14.04 -11.32 1.25
N LEU A 87 13.96 -10.12 1.82
CA LEU A 87 13.24 -9.88 3.09
C LEU A 87 11.89 -9.17 2.88
N LEU A 88 11.51 -8.89 1.64
CA LEU A 88 10.30 -8.15 1.30
C LEU A 88 9.08 -9.05 1.51
N HIS A 89 8.29 -8.74 2.53
CA HIS A 89 7.11 -9.53 2.91
C HIS A 89 5.83 -8.70 2.99
N ARG A 90 5.94 -7.36 2.95
CA ARG A 90 4.81 -6.43 3.00
C ARG A 90 4.81 -5.51 1.79
N VAL A 91 3.72 -5.52 1.04
CA VAL A 91 3.53 -4.65 -0.13
C VAL A 91 2.18 -3.93 -0.03
N ALA A 92 2.20 -2.63 -0.31
CA ALA A 92 1.01 -1.81 -0.47
C ALA A 92 1.07 -1.07 -1.82
N ILE A 93 0.07 -1.25 -2.68
CA ILE A 93 -0.02 -0.67 -4.02
C ILE A 93 -1.29 0.17 -4.11
N ALA A 94 -1.17 1.45 -4.42
CA ALA A 94 -2.33 2.36 -4.51
C ALA A 94 -3.09 2.23 -5.85
N GLN A 95 -2.39 1.84 -6.91
CA GLN A 95 -2.96 1.61 -8.23
C GLN A 95 -2.18 0.45 -8.84
N TYR A 96 -2.86 -0.69 -8.99
CA TYR A 96 -2.24 -1.87 -9.57
C TYR A 96 -2.15 -1.74 -11.08
N GLU A 97 -1.02 -2.19 -11.61
CA GLU A 97 -0.67 -2.18 -13.03
C GLU A 97 0.10 -3.46 -13.36
N GLU A 98 0.07 -3.93 -14.60
CA GLU A 98 0.69 -5.21 -14.97
C GLU A 98 2.21 -5.25 -14.74
N VAL A 99 2.88 -4.09 -14.73
CA VAL A 99 4.32 -3.95 -14.43
C VAL A 99 4.72 -4.58 -13.08
N PHE A 100 3.80 -4.64 -12.11
CA PHE A 100 4.08 -5.24 -10.80
C PHE A 100 4.26 -6.75 -10.85
N HIS A 101 3.74 -7.42 -11.89
CA HIS A 101 3.79 -8.87 -12.02
C HIS A 101 5.23 -9.39 -11.98
N ASP A 102 6.13 -8.76 -12.74
CA ASP A 102 7.53 -9.18 -12.84
C ASP A 102 8.45 -8.45 -11.84
N MET A 103 7.94 -7.37 -11.23
CA MET A 103 8.71 -6.51 -10.34
C MET A 103 8.81 -7.05 -8.91
N LEU A 104 7.80 -7.80 -8.45
CA LEU A 104 7.68 -8.20 -7.05
C LEU A 104 7.98 -9.69 -6.82
N PRO A 105 8.64 -10.04 -5.70
CA PRO A 105 8.85 -11.42 -5.29
C PRO A 105 7.58 -11.95 -4.59
N TRP A 106 6.53 -12.23 -5.37
CA TRP A 106 5.20 -12.59 -4.85
C TRP A 106 5.20 -13.76 -3.86
N SER A 107 6.01 -14.78 -4.11
CA SER A 107 6.00 -16.04 -3.35
C SER A 107 6.35 -15.92 -1.87
N GLN A 108 7.05 -14.84 -1.47
CA GLN A 108 7.45 -14.58 -0.08
C GLN A 108 6.58 -13.52 0.62
N LEU A 109 5.59 -12.94 -0.07
CA LEU A 109 4.74 -11.92 0.52
C LEU A 109 3.77 -12.54 1.54
N THR A 110 3.66 -11.88 2.69
CA THR A 110 2.73 -12.27 3.78
C THR A 110 1.63 -11.23 3.99
N VAL A 111 1.88 -9.97 3.59
CA VAL A 111 0.93 -8.87 3.72
C VAL A 111 0.82 -8.13 2.40
N LEU A 112 -0.39 -8.11 1.86
CA LEU A 112 -0.71 -7.43 0.60
C LEU A 112 -1.86 -6.45 0.80
N LEU A 113 -1.66 -5.21 0.37
CA LEU A 113 -2.71 -4.20 0.30
C LEU A 113 -2.73 -3.65 -1.12
N ILE A 114 -3.84 -3.76 -1.82
CA ILE A 114 -3.97 -3.24 -3.18
C ILE A 114 -5.23 -2.40 -3.30
N GLN A 115 -5.10 -1.25 -3.94
CA GLN A 115 -6.22 -0.41 -4.34
C GLN A 115 -6.34 -0.39 -5.87
N SER A 116 -7.57 -0.25 -6.35
CA SER A 116 -7.93 -0.12 -7.76
C SER A 116 -7.39 -1.27 -8.63
N MET A 117 -7.74 -2.50 -8.28
CA MET A 117 -7.32 -3.71 -8.99
C MET A 117 -8.48 -4.38 -9.73
N GLN A 118 -8.23 -5.02 -10.87
CA GLN A 118 -9.24 -5.85 -11.54
C GLN A 118 -9.33 -7.24 -10.90
N ILE A 119 -10.50 -7.87 -10.95
CA ILE A 119 -10.69 -9.19 -10.33
C ILE A 119 -9.78 -10.26 -10.92
N LYS A 120 -9.63 -10.31 -12.26
CA LYS A 120 -8.75 -11.26 -12.95
C LYS A 120 -7.30 -11.14 -12.47
N GLN A 121 -6.80 -9.91 -12.37
CA GLN A 121 -5.45 -9.63 -11.87
C GLN A 121 -5.27 -10.04 -10.40
N CYS A 122 -6.32 -9.84 -9.58
CA CYS A 122 -6.31 -10.28 -8.19
C CYS A 122 -6.14 -11.80 -8.10
N MET A 123 -6.89 -12.56 -8.89
CA MET A 123 -6.82 -14.02 -8.90
C MET A 123 -5.44 -14.52 -9.33
N THR A 124 -4.85 -13.92 -10.37
CA THR A 124 -3.47 -14.20 -10.76
C THR A 124 -2.49 -13.96 -9.63
N ILE A 125 -2.60 -12.83 -8.92
CA ILE A 125 -1.68 -12.51 -7.81
C ILE A 125 -1.86 -13.43 -6.62
N LEU A 126 -3.10 -13.80 -6.28
CA LEU A 126 -3.35 -14.76 -5.22
C LEU A 126 -2.69 -16.11 -5.53
N ALA A 127 -2.69 -16.55 -6.79
CA ALA A 127 -1.97 -17.76 -7.21
C ALA A 127 -0.44 -17.63 -7.06
N LEU A 128 0.13 -16.44 -7.28
CA LEU A 128 1.58 -16.18 -7.17
C LEU A 128 2.08 -15.99 -5.73
N ALA A 129 1.18 -15.74 -4.78
CA ALA A 129 1.52 -15.38 -3.40
C ALA A 129 0.94 -16.38 -2.37
N PRO A 130 1.39 -17.65 -2.38
CA PRO A 130 0.84 -18.72 -1.54
C PRO A 130 1.05 -18.51 -0.03
N LEU A 131 2.03 -17.69 0.37
CA LEU A 131 2.36 -17.40 1.78
C LEU A 131 1.59 -16.21 2.37
N LEU A 132 0.60 -15.66 1.64
CA LEU A 132 -0.20 -14.54 2.13
C LEU A 132 -0.95 -14.90 3.42
N VAL A 133 -0.82 -14.04 4.43
CA VAL A 133 -1.52 -14.12 5.71
C VAL A 133 -2.61 -13.06 5.81
N TYR A 134 -2.34 -11.87 5.28
CA TYR A 134 -3.25 -10.73 5.25
C TYR A 134 -3.34 -10.17 3.83
N CYS A 135 -4.56 -10.06 3.31
CA CYS A 135 -4.85 -9.46 2.01
C CYS A 135 -6.02 -8.47 2.12
N ASP A 136 -5.81 -7.24 1.65
CA ASP A 136 -6.84 -6.18 1.57
C ASP A 136 -6.84 -5.57 0.17
N VAL A 137 -7.83 -5.95 -0.64
CA VAL A 137 -7.96 -5.54 -2.03
C VAL A 137 -9.20 -4.69 -2.20
N THR A 138 -9.04 -3.55 -2.88
CA THR A 138 -10.14 -2.71 -3.35
C THR A 138 -10.17 -2.79 -4.88
N PHE A 139 -11.29 -3.24 -5.44
CA PHE A 139 -11.46 -3.39 -6.87
C PHE A 139 -11.74 -2.06 -7.55
N SER A 140 -11.26 -1.90 -8.79
CA SER A 140 -11.59 -0.74 -9.63
C SER A 140 -13.05 -0.84 -10.12
N ARG A 141 -13.63 0.29 -10.55
CA ARG A 141 -15.00 0.32 -11.10
C ARG A 141 -15.05 0.09 -12.61
N HIS A 142 -13.93 0.31 -13.29
CA HIS A 142 -13.86 0.33 -14.74
C HIS A 142 -13.66 -1.09 -15.26
N GLU A 143 -14.72 -1.87 -15.24
CA GLU A 143 -14.86 -3.06 -16.08
C GLU A 143 -15.80 -2.67 -17.25
N GLU A 144 -15.35 -1.75 -18.10
CA GLU A 144 -16.03 -1.47 -19.38
C GLU A 144 -15.60 -2.45 -20.48
N GLY A 145 -14.67 -3.36 -20.18
CA GLY A 145 -14.40 -4.53 -21.00
C GLY A 145 -15.40 -5.62 -20.65
N VAL A 146 -16.11 -6.15 -21.66
CA VAL A 146 -16.86 -7.39 -21.53
C VAL A 146 -15.83 -8.50 -21.32
N ASP A 147 -15.40 -8.70 -20.07
CA ASP A 147 -14.60 -9.86 -19.68
C ASP A 147 -15.49 -11.08 -19.92
N THR A 148 -15.27 -11.74 -21.06
CA THR A 148 -15.95 -13.00 -21.37
C THR A 148 -15.53 -14.02 -20.32
N GLU A 149 -16.49 -14.75 -19.74
CA GLU A 149 -16.27 -15.72 -18.64
C GLU A 149 -15.13 -16.73 -18.91
N ASP A 150 -14.75 -16.93 -20.17
CA ASP A 150 -13.73 -17.88 -20.60
C ASP A 150 -12.29 -17.52 -20.15
N ASP A 151 -12.07 -16.26 -19.77
CA ASP A 151 -10.73 -15.74 -19.42
C ASP A 151 -10.33 -15.93 -17.95
N MET A 152 -11.24 -16.46 -17.13
CA MET A 152 -10.97 -16.69 -15.72
C MET A 152 -10.10 -17.93 -15.50
N PRO A 153 -9.03 -17.86 -14.67
CA PRO A 153 -8.29 -19.06 -14.27
C PRO A 153 -9.22 -20.12 -13.72
N ARG A 154 -9.31 -21.25 -14.44
CA ARG A 154 -10.08 -22.43 -14.03
C ARG A 154 -9.39 -23.26 -12.95
N SER A 155 -8.13 -22.93 -12.63
CA SER A 155 -7.36 -23.60 -11.61
C SER A 155 -7.80 -23.18 -10.21
N HIS A 156 -7.97 -24.16 -9.36
CA HIS A 156 -8.29 -23.95 -7.95
C HIS A 156 -7.06 -23.37 -7.22
N ILE A 157 -7.25 -22.24 -6.52
CA ILE A 157 -6.18 -21.51 -5.83
C ILE A 157 -6.24 -21.81 -4.33
N ALA A 158 -5.24 -22.52 -3.81
CA ALA A 158 -5.14 -22.82 -2.40
C ALA A 158 -4.30 -21.77 -1.66
N LEU A 159 -4.91 -21.05 -0.72
CA LEU A 159 -4.25 -20.08 0.15
C LEU A 159 -4.20 -20.62 1.58
N ALA A 160 -3.30 -21.57 1.81
CA ALA A 160 -3.22 -22.32 3.07
C ALA A 160 -2.91 -21.46 4.30
N HIS A 161 -2.38 -20.25 4.12
CA HIS A 161 -1.92 -19.38 5.22
C HIS A 161 -2.77 -18.14 5.45
N ILE A 162 -3.75 -17.85 4.59
CA ILE A 162 -4.49 -16.60 4.67
C ILE A 162 -5.46 -16.62 5.86
N LYS A 163 -5.25 -15.70 6.79
CA LYS A 163 -6.09 -15.54 7.99
C LYS A 163 -7.08 -14.40 7.82
N HIS A 164 -6.69 -13.37 7.09
CA HIS A 164 -7.49 -12.16 6.90
C HIS A 164 -7.60 -11.84 5.42
N LEU A 165 -8.82 -11.94 4.89
CA LEU A 165 -9.13 -11.57 3.51
C LEU A 165 -10.18 -10.45 3.53
N LYS A 166 -9.81 -9.29 3.00
CA LYS A 166 -10.69 -8.14 2.85
C LYS A 166 -10.80 -7.76 1.38
N LEU A 167 -12.03 -7.78 0.88
CA LEU A 167 -12.37 -7.50 -0.51
C LEU A 167 -13.39 -6.37 -0.52
N ARG A 168 -13.12 -5.34 -1.32
CA ARG A 168 -14.01 -4.19 -1.45
C ARG A 168 -14.34 -3.94 -2.91
N GLY A 169 -15.60 -4.03 -3.29
CA GLY A 169 -16.03 -3.80 -4.68
C GLY A 169 -17.49 -4.18 -4.93
N PRO A 170 -17.94 -4.15 -6.20
CA PRO A 170 -19.25 -4.64 -6.61
C PRO A 170 -19.44 -6.12 -6.27
N ARG A 171 -20.67 -6.52 -5.88
CA ARG A 171 -20.98 -7.91 -5.51
C ARG A 171 -20.78 -8.91 -6.65
N GLN A 172 -20.90 -8.46 -7.89
CA GLN A 172 -20.73 -9.30 -9.08
C GLN A 172 -19.31 -9.90 -9.18
N LEU A 173 -18.31 -9.23 -8.59
CA LEU A 173 -16.92 -9.68 -8.57
C LEU A 173 -16.64 -10.82 -7.59
N LEU A 174 -17.67 -11.34 -6.90
CA LEU A 174 -17.51 -12.39 -5.89
C LEU A 174 -17.64 -13.81 -6.46
N ASN A 175 -18.24 -13.99 -7.64
CA ASN A 175 -18.35 -15.30 -8.28
C ASN A 175 -16.99 -16.01 -8.47
N PRO A 176 -15.91 -15.30 -8.87
CA PRO A 176 -14.56 -15.86 -8.95
C PRO A 176 -14.02 -16.41 -7.64
N LEU A 177 -14.54 -16.00 -6.49
CA LEU A 177 -14.02 -16.46 -5.19
C LEU A 177 -14.31 -17.94 -4.92
N SER A 178 -15.22 -18.54 -5.66
CA SER A 178 -15.53 -19.98 -5.57
C SER A 178 -14.34 -20.88 -5.88
N VAL A 179 -13.34 -20.40 -6.62
CA VAL A 179 -12.12 -21.16 -6.92
C VAL A 179 -11.06 -21.08 -5.82
N LEU A 180 -11.28 -20.27 -4.78
CA LEU A 180 -10.35 -20.09 -3.68
C LEU A 180 -10.61 -21.12 -2.56
N SER A 181 -9.56 -21.84 -2.16
CA SER A 181 -9.57 -22.63 -0.92
C SER A 181 -8.81 -21.92 0.18
N LEU A 182 -9.51 -21.64 1.27
CA LEU A 182 -9.06 -20.76 2.36
C LEU A 182 -9.13 -21.49 3.72
N PRO A 183 -8.41 -22.61 3.91
CA PRO A 183 -8.58 -23.47 5.10
C PRO A 183 -8.17 -22.80 6.42
N ALA A 184 -7.32 -21.78 6.38
CA ALA A 184 -6.84 -21.03 7.54
C ALA A 184 -7.59 -19.70 7.80
N LEU A 185 -8.67 -19.43 7.06
CA LEU A 185 -9.35 -18.15 7.10
C LEU A 185 -10.03 -17.91 8.44
N GLN A 186 -9.70 -16.79 9.08
CA GLN A 186 -10.28 -16.39 10.37
C GLN A 186 -11.22 -15.20 10.21
N ARG A 187 -10.93 -14.29 9.28
CA ARG A 187 -11.75 -13.11 9.02
C ARG A 187 -11.91 -12.89 7.52
N LEU A 188 -13.17 -12.92 7.08
CA LEU A 188 -13.58 -12.53 5.75
C LEU A 188 -14.36 -11.22 5.84
N HIS A 189 -13.91 -10.21 5.12
CA HIS A 189 -14.57 -8.92 5.03
C HIS A 189 -14.88 -8.64 3.58
N ILE A 190 -16.14 -8.81 3.19
CA ILE A 190 -16.62 -8.41 1.87
C ILE A 190 -17.46 -7.17 2.08
N ASN A 191 -16.88 -6.02 1.74
CA ASN A 191 -17.63 -4.78 1.77
C ASN A 191 -18.02 -4.46 0.35
N GLU A 192 -19.32 -4.37 0.12
CA GLU A 192 -19.78 -3.57 -0.99
C GLU A 192 -19.27 -2.17 -0.72
N ALA A 193 -18.34 -1.69 -1.54
CA ALA A 193 -17.97 -0.30 -1.48
C ALA A 193 -19.19 0.46 -2.00
N SER A 194 -20.15 0.72 -1.11
CA SER A 194 -21.12 1.79 -1.27
C SER A 194 -20.28 3.04 -1.32
N LEU A 195 -19.77 3.33 -2.51
CA LEU A 195 -19.06 4.54 -2.75
C LEU A 195 -20.14 5.60 -2.63
N ASN A 196 -20.33 6.09 -1.41
CA ASN A 196 -21.06 7.29 -1.14
C ASN A 196 -20.50 8.27 -2.16
N GLN A 197 -21.35 8.56 -3.13
CA GLN A 197 -21.11 9.59 -4.12
C GLN A 197 -20.89 10.85 -3.28
N THR A 198 -19.65 11.19 -2.99
CA THR A 198 -19.29 12.58 -3.10
C THR A 198 -19.26 12.80 -4.60
N PRO A 199 -20.34 13.35 -5.20
CA PRO A 199 -20.26 13.78 -6.59
C PRO A 199 -18.99 14.60 -6.71
N SER A 200 -18.12 14.23 -7.65
CA SER A 200 -16.95 15.03 -8.02
C SER A 200 -17.44 16.46 -8.21
N ARG A 201 -17.14 17.32 -7.22
CA ARG A 201 -17.66 18.68 -7.12
C ARG A 201 -16.84 19.60 -8.03
N ARG A 202 -16.93 19.35 -9.34
CA ARG A 202 -16.68 20.20 -10.52
C ARG A 202 -17.41 19.42 -11.63
N TYR A 203 -18.70 19.63 -11.91
CA TYR A 203 -19.37 20.85 -12.37
C TYR A 203 -20.71 21.10 -11.61
N LEU A 204 -21.31 22.26 -11.84
CA LEU A 204 -22.18 23.05 -10.95
C LEU A 204 -23.63 22.57 -10.70
N THR A 205 -24.12 22.97 -9.52
CA THR A 205 -25.49 23.41 -9.11
C THR A 205 -26.69 22.44 -9.10
N GLY A 206 -27.36 22.38 -7.93
CA GLY A 206 -28.72 21.86 -7.72
C GLY A 206 -28.77 20.33 -7.71
N VAL A 207 -29.27 19.63 -6.70
CA VAL A 207 -30.68 19.60 -6.29
C VAL A 207 -30.75 18.85 -4.94
N ARG A 208 -31.66 19.27 -4.06
CA ARG A 208 -32.04 18.58 -2.82
C ARG A 208 -32.96 17.40 -3.16
N ALA A 209 -32.78 16.25 -2.49
CA ALA A 209 -33.87 15.31 -2.29
C ALA A 209 -33.71 14.55 -0.97
N LEU A 210 -34.79 14.58 -0.19
CA LEU A 210 -35.05 13.83 1.03
C LEU A 210 -35.48 12.40 0.67
N GLY A 211 -35.16 11.43 1.53
CA GLY A 211 -35.75 10.10 1.49
C GLY A 211 -35.50 9.36 2.80
N ARG A 212 -36.52 9.31 3.66
CA ARG A 212 -36.58 8.43 4.84
C ARG A 212 -36.94 7.02 4.38
N PHE A 213 -36.34 6.00 4.98
CA PHE A 213 -36.95 4.67 5.06
C PHE A 213 -36.80 4.09 6.47
N ALA A 214 -37.90 3.45 6.89
CA ALA A 214 -38.15 2.90 8.20
C ALA A 214 -37.77 1.40 8.28
N SER A 215 -37.45 1.02 9.52
CA SER A 215 -37.56 -0.29 10.19
C SER A 215 -37.36 -1.61 9.44
N GLY A 216 -36.49 -2.46 10.00
CA GLY A 216 -36.51 -3.90 9.81
C GLY A 216 -35.27 -4.57 10.39
N SER A 217 -35.36 -4.98 11.66
CA SER A 217 -34.24 -5.44 12.49
C SER A 217 -33.68 -6.81 12.06
N LEU A 218 -32.35 -6.92 11.94
CA LEU A 218 -31.57 -8.15 12.15
C LEU A 218 -30.18 -7.72 12.66
N HIS A 219 -29.81 -8.21 13.84
CA HIS A 219 -28.58 -7.80 14.54
C HIS A 219 -27.32 -8.25 13.80
N PHE A 220 -26.60 -7.30 13.21
CA PHE A 220 -25.17 -7.41 12.90
C PHE A 220 -24.43 -6.29 13.63
N LEU A 221 -23.43 -6.65 14.44
CA LEU A 221 -22.49 -5.68 15.03
C LEU A 221 -21.53 -5.20 13.93
N ALA A 222 -21.98 -4.24 13.13
CA ALA A 222 -21.13 -3.40 12.31
C ALA A 222 -20.66 -2.21 13.17
N LEU A 223 -19.38 -2.18 13.53
CA LEU A 223 -18.75 -0.98 14.10
C LEU A 223 -18.63 0.07 13.01
N ILE A 224 -19.64 0.95 12.90
CA ILE A 224 -19.59 2.17 12.11
C ILE A 224 -19.11 3.29 13.04
N THR A 225 -17.84 3.68 12.94
CA THR A 225 -17.32 4.86 13.64
C THR A 225 -17.57 6.12 12.80
N PRO A 226 -18.27 7.15 13.30
CA PRO A 226 -18.35 8.44 12.63
C PRO A 226 -17.11 9.27 13.00
N GLN A 227 -16.24 9.56 12.03
CA GLN A 227 -15.19 10.58 12.21
C GLN A 227 -15.73 11.97 11.85
N ARG A 228 -15.83 12.85 12.85
CA ARG A 228 -15.95 14.29 12.68
C ARG A 228 -14.58 14.87 12.38
N TYR A 229 -14.44 15.61 11.27
CA TYR A 229 -13.32 16.52 11.04
C TYR A 229 -13.80 17.98 11.19
N PRO A 230 -13.06 18.86 11.86
CA PRO A 230 -13.32 20.29 11.86
C PRO A 230 -12.78 20.93 10.56
N GLN A 231 -13.49 21.92 10.06
CA GLN A 231 -13.17 22.71 8.87
C GLN A 231 -12.29 23.94 9.20
N SER A 232 -11.66 24.47 8.13
CA SER A 232 -11.01 25.80 7.97
C SER A 232 -9.50 25.81 8.29
N CYS A 233 -8.59 26.48 7.56
CA CYS A 233 -8.67 27.58 6.59
C CYS A 233 -7.66 27.42 5.44
N SER A 234 -8.02 27.92 4.27
CA SER A 234 -7.15 28.25 3.15
C SER A 234 -6.53 29.64 3.35
N ALA A 235 -5.23 29.78 3.02
CA ALA A 235 -4.63 31.04 2.64
C ALA A 235 -3.57 30.80 1.57
N LEU A 236 -3.61 31.68 0.57
CA LEU A 236 -2.81 31.76 -0.64
C LEU A 236 -1.31 31.83 -0.36
N LEU A 237 -0.50 31.28 -1.26
CA LEU A 237 0.67 31.97 -1.82
C LEU A 237 1.13 31.27 -3.11
N SER A 238 1.44 32.11 -4.08
CA SER A 238 1.89 31.81 -5.43
C SER A 238 3.39 31.53 -5.50
N ALA A 239 3.80 31.06 -6.67
CA ALA A 239 5.15 31.02 -7.23
C ALA A 239 6.09 29.88 -6.78
N ASN A 240 6.50 29.10 -7.80
CA ASN A 240 7.52 28.05 -7.85
C ASN A 240 7.31 26.77 -7.01
N PRO A 241 6.86 25.66 -7.64
CA PRO A 241 7.11 24.35 -7.07
C PRO A 241 8.60 24.02 -7.30
N SER A 242 9.42 24.11 -6.25
CA SER A 242 10.64 23.33 -6.21
C SER A 242 10.28 21.86 -6.44
N PRO A 243 10.94 21.15 -7.38
CA PRO A 243 10.73 19.72 -7.51
C PRO A 243 11.46 19.05 -6.34
N LEU A 244 10.86 17.99 -5.80
CA LEU A 244 11.41 17.08 -4.79
C LEU A 244 11.15 17.50 -3.32
N ALA A 245 10.14 16.87 -2.73
CA ALA A 245 9.97 16.80 -1.28
C ALA A 245 10.46 15.43 -0.79
N PHE A 246 11.51 15.40 0.03
CA PHE A 246 12.02 14.19 0.67
C PHE A 246 11.74 14.22 2.16
N CYS A 247 11.17 13.14 2.69
CA CYS A 247 11.02 12.93 4.12
C CYS A 247 11.80 11.67 4.51
N ILE A 248 12.93 11.83 5.20
CA ILE A 248 13.61 10.72 5.87
C ILE A 248 13.06 10.65 7.29
N LEU A 249 12.24 9.65 7.57
CA LEU A 249 11.77 9.36 8.92
C LEU A 249 12.85 8.53 9.63
N ASP A 250 13.79 9.20 10.28
CA ASP A 250 14.72 8.55 11.20
C ASP A 250 14.00 8.24 12.52
N ARG A 251 13.33 7.09 12.57
CA ARG A 251 12.88 6.52 13.84
C ARG A 251 13.93 5.54 14.35
N ALA A 252 15.04 6.07 14.86
CA ALA A 252 15.85 5.35 15.82
C ALA A 252 15.00 5.12 17.10
N GLN A 253 14.28 4.00 17.17
CA GLN A 253 13.72 3.52 18.44
C GLN A 253 14.88 3.18 19.37
N ARG A 254 15.24 4.11 20.26
CA ARG A 254 16.16 3.82 21.37
C ARG A 254 15.44 2.88 22.35
N PRO A 255 16.03 1.73 22.74
CA PRO A 255 15.51 0.95 23.84
C PRO A 255 15.59 1.79 25.12
N ARG A 256 14.44 2.01 25.78
CA ARG A 256 14.41 2.58 27.14
C ARG A 256 14.97 1.54 28.09
N ILE A 257 16.27 1.64 28.39
CA ILE A 257 16.86 0.95 29.54
C ILE A 257 16.35 1.66 30.80
N SER A 258 15.41 1.02 31.49
CA SER A 258 14.90 1.47 32.78
C SER A 258 15.88 1.03 33.87
N THR A 259 16.80 1.91 34.25
CA THR A 259 17.60 1.75 35.47
C THR A 259 16.76 2.18 36.68
N LYS A 260 16.18 1.20 37.38
CA LYS A 260 15.62 1.41 38.73
C LYS A 260 16.76 1.71 39.70
N VAL A 261 16.91 2.98 40.08
CA VAL A 261 17.75 3.39 41.21
C VAL A 261 17.00 3.06 42.50
N ILE A 262 17.49 2.05 43.23
CA ILE A 262 16.98 1.68 44.56
C ILE A 262 17.56 2.68 45.58
N GLY A 263 16.73 3.61 46.05
CA GLY A 263 17.06 4.53 47.13
C GLY A 263 17.13 3.82 48.48
N ARG A 264 18.31 3.81 49.11
CA ARG A 264 18.52 3.37 50.50
C ARG A 264 17.91 4.39 51.47
N ARG A 265 16.83 4.04 52.16
CA ARG A 265 16.31 4.77 53.33
C ARG A 265 17.19 4.49 54.56
N ARG A 266 17.92 5.50 55.04
CA ARG A 266 18.51 5.52 56.39
C ARG A 266 17.38 5.67 57.43
N ARG A 267 17.20 4.69 58.31
CA ARG A 267 16.46 4.85 59.57
C ARG A 267 17.43 5.36 60.65
N ARG A 268 17.21 6.57 61.13
CA ARG A 268 17.62 7.00 62.48
C ARG A 268 16.50 6.60 63.44
N ARG A 269 16.82 5.88 64.51
CA ARG A 269 16.05 5.94 65.76
C ARG A 269 17.03 6.00 66.94
N ARG A 270 16.69 6.92 67.84
CA ARG A 270 17.17 7.04 69.21
C ARG A 270 16.68 5.85 70.02
#